data_AF-A0A968VU69-F1
#
_entry.id   AF-A0A968VU69-F1
#
_cell.length_a   1.000
_cell.length_b   1.000
_cell.length_c   1.000
_cell.angle_alpha   90.00
_cell.angle_beta   90.00
_cell.angle_gamma   90.00
#
_symmetry.space_group_name_H-M   'P 1'
#
loop_
_entity.id
_entity.type
_entity.pdbx_description
1 polymer ?
#
loop_
_entity_poly.entity_id
_entity_poly.type
_entity_poly.pdbx_seq_one_letter_code
_entity_poly.pdbx_strand_id
1 'polypeptide(L)'
;MSDKKLLNYTRKYALDVDFMPRPELYMPPFERVISRLKYKPDLFHFELRSEPISDLLAMKPSGLTWEECCLRRASDLLKLKKDRYYISYSGGIDSTVAIVSILRTWPAEDLKKITILMSHQSIEENPTFFDQHICQFPFRHYVLGISEQLIEENALLVSGELGDQLFGSDILMSACEAFGDQVLREDYRIAAPKILDLVLRRRADKAGRPIFDHFHPIVEECPFPIRTSHDFFWWYNFTQKWQHVRYRFLEMIDWNLDARYGSHVQTFFDSVDFQLWSLENHDKK
;
A
#
# COMPACT_ATOMS: atom_id res chain seq x y z
N MET A 1 -22.97 -22.28 -0.12
CA MET A 1 -22.23 -21.04 0.19
C MET A 1 -21.61 -20.59 -1.11
N SER A 2 -22.05 -19.46 -1.66
CA SER A 2 -21.68 -19.02 -3.01
C SER A 2 -20.17 -18.80 -3.13
N ASP A 3 -19.57 -19.36 -4.18
CA ASP A 3 -18.19 -19.11 -4.61
C ASP A 3 -17.91 -17.62 -4.71
N LYS A 4 -17.36 -17.02 -3.66
CA LYS A 4 -16.84 -15.66 -3.70
C LYS A 4 -15.47 -15.73 -4.37
N LYS A 5 -15.47 -15.79 -5.70
CA LYS A 5 -14.29 -15.45 -6.50
C LYS A 5 -13.88 -14.03 -6.11
N LEU A 6 -12.58 -13.83 -5.86
CA LEU A 6 -12.05 -12.55 -5.37
C LEU A 6 -12.59 -11.41 -6.26
N LEU A 7 -13.32 -10.47 -5.66
CA LEU A 7 -13.88 -9.31 -6.34
C LEU A 7 -12.78 -8.61 -7.15
N ASN A 8 -13.04 -8.43 -8.44
CA ASN A 8 -12.09 -7.86 -9.39
C ASN A 8 -12.01 -6.35 -9.18
N TYR A 9 -11.00 -5.92 -8.42
CA TYR A 9 -10.78 -4.51 -8.11
C TYR A 9 -10.07 -3.74 -9.23
N THR A 10 -9.50 -4.42 -10.24
CA THR A 10 -8.37 -3.83 -10.99
C THR A 10 -8.27 -4.14 -12.48
N ARG A 11 -9.08 -5.05 -13.06
CA ARG A 11 -9.05 -5.30 -14.51
C ARG A 11 -10.28 -4.74 -15.23
N LYS A 12 -10.01 -3.91 -16.23
CA LYS A 12 -10.94 -3.23 -17.16
C LYS A 12 -12.04 -4.13 -17.78
N TYR A 13 -11.87 -5.45 -17.78
CA TYR A 13 -12.74 -6.42 -18.48
C TYR A 13 -13.80 -7.09 -17.61
N ALA A 14 -13.90 -6.77 -16.30
CA ALA A 14 -14.86 -7.43 -15.39
C ALA A 14 -16.01 -6.55 -14.93
N LEU A 15 -16.11 -5.34 -15.47
CA LEU A 15 -17.16 -4.41 -15.19
C LEU A 15 -17.97 -4.23 -16.49
N ASP A 16 -18.94 -5.12 -16.72
CA ASP A 16 -20.05 -4.86 -17.65
C ASP A 16 -20.90 -3.73 -17.03
N VAL A 17 -20.45 -2.48 -17.18
CA VAL A 17 -21.20 -1.30 -16.75
C VAL A 17 -21.67 -0.56 -17.98
N ASP A 18 -22.96 -0.68 -18.29
CA ASP A 18 -23.63 0.00 -19.40
C ASP A 18 -23.73 1.54 -19.22
N PHE A 19 -23.31 2.07 -18.07
CA PHE A 19 -23.37 3.50 -17.77
C PHE A 19 -22.20 3.95 -16.87
N MET A 20 -21.45 4.96 -17.30
CA MET A 20 -20.31 5.52 -16.58
C MET A 20 -20.49 7.01 -16.31
N PRO A 21 -20.72 7.44 -15.06
CA PRO A 21 -21.07 8.82 -14.76
C PRO A 21 -19.90 9.82 -14.87
N ARG A 22 -18.62 9.38 -14.77
CA ARG A 22 -17.41 10.24 -14.84
C ARG A 22 -16.17 9.54 -15.43
N PRO A 23 -15.99 9.54 -16.77
CA PRO A 23 -14.85 8.88 -17.44
C PRO A 23 -13.46 9.41 -17.06
N GLU A 24 -13.38 10.63 -16.54
CA GLU A 24 -12.17 11.27 -16.05
C GLU A 24 -11.62 10.64 -14.76
N LEU A 25 -12.47 10.01 -13.95
CA LEU A 25 -12.07 9.35 -12.71
C LEU A 25 -11.69 7.87 -12.92
N TYR A 26 -12.06 7.27 -14.06
CA TYR A 26 -11.69 5.91 -14.42
C TYR A 26 -10.27 5.83 -15.00
N MET A 27 -9.29 6.15 -14.16
CA MET A 27 -7.87 5.95 -14.46
C MET A 27 -7.03 5.75 -13.20
N PRO A 28 -5.91 5.02 -13.28
CA PRO A 28 -4.97 4.97 -12.18
C PRO A 28 -4.47 6.37 -11.78
N PRO A 29 -4.34 6.67 -10.49
CA PRO A 29 -4.69 5.82 -9.35
C PRO A 29 -6.15 5.94 -8.85
N PHE A 30 -6.99 6.76 -9.45
CA PHE A 30 -8.35 7.14 -9.00
C PHE A 30 -9.44 6.08 -9.23
N GLU A 31 -9.27 5.17 -10.19
CA GLU A 31 -10.24 4.08 -10.46
C GLU A 31 -10.22 2.98 -9.40
N ARG A 32 -9.17 2.95 -8.57
CA ARG A 32 -8.90 1.89 -7.57
C ARG A 32 -8.80 2.48 -6.17
N VAL A 33 -9.88 3.15 -5.76
CA VAL A 33 -10.05 3.74 -4.45
C VAL A 33 -11.18 3.04 -3.70
N ILE A 34 -10.99 2.89 -2.39
CA ILE A 34 -12.00 2.42 -1.44
C ILE A 34 -11.86 3.29 -0.20
N SER A 35 -12.77 4.26 -0.08
CA SER A 35 -12.70 5.29 0.94
C SER A 35 -12.94 4.71 2.31
N ARG A 36 -12.05 5.08 3.22
CA ARG A 36 -12.15 4.81 4.66
C ARG A 36 -12.85 5.96 5.42
N LEU A 37 -13.40 6.92 4.67
CA LEU A 37 -14.08 8.13 5.16
C LEU A 37 -15.60 8.05 4.95
N LYS A 38 -16.35 8.99 5.53
CA LYS A 38 -17.80 9.09 5.36
C LYS A 38 -18.19 9.66 4.01
N TYR A 39 -17.42 10.60 3.47
CA TYR A 39 -17.69 11.29 2.20
C TYR A 39 -17.73 10.34 1.00
N LYS A 40 -16.95 9.24 1.04
CA LYS A 40 -16.94 8.17 0.01
C LYS A 40 -16.94 8.68 -1.43
N PRO A 41 -15.86 9.34 -1.89
CA PRO A 41 -15.70 9.78 -3.27
C PRO A 41 -15.50 8.63 -4.28
N ASP A 42 -15.72 7.38 -3.86
CA ASP A 42 -15.51 6.19 -4.66
C ASP A 42 -16.38 6.18 -5.90
N LEU A 43 -15.78 5.80 -7.02
CA LEU A 43 -16.53 5.50 -8.24
C LEU A 43 -17.27 4.18 -8.16
N PHE A 44 -16.69 3.22 -7.45
CA PHE A 44 -17.20 1.87 -7.31
C PHE A 44 -17.42 1.58 -5.83
N HIS A 45 -18.63 1.14 -5.49
CA HIS A 45 -18.96 0.78 -4.12
C HIS A 45 -18.51 -0.64 -3.83
N PHE A 46 -17.32 -0.75 -3.25
CA PHE A 46 -16.79 -2.01 -2.75
C PHE A 46 -16.95 -2.14 -1.24
N GLU A 47 -16.96 -3.37 -0.75
CA GLU A 47 -16.97 -3.64 0.69
C GLU A 47 -15.63 -3.23 1.30
N LEU A 48 -15.71 -2.39 2.34
CA LEU A 48 -14.54 -2.00 3.13
C LEU A 48 -14.10 -3.19 4.01
N ARG A 49 -12.83 -3.57 3.86
CA ARG A 49 -12.12 -4.66 4.54
C ARG A 49 -10.99 -4.16 5.45
N SER A 50 -10.82 -2.85 5.56
CA SER A 50 -9.84 -2.19 6.42
C SER A 50 -10.56 -1.30 7.43
N GLU A 51 -9.86 -0.83 8.47
CA GLU A 51 -10.47 0.00 9.50
C GLU A 51 -10.97 1.34 8.92
N PRO A 52 -12.21 1.77 9.23
CA PRO A 52 -12.63 3.15 9.01
C PRO A 52 -11.72 4.12 9.74
N ILE A 53 -11.49 5.30 9.16
CA ILE A 53 -10.68 6.34 9.82
C ILE A 53 -11.31 6.78 11.15
N SER A 54 -12.63 6.86 11.22
CA SER A 54 -13.33 7.18 12.48
C SER A 54 -12.99 6.21 13.61
N ASP A 55 -12.80 4.95 13.28
CA ASP A 55 -12.53 3.90 14.25
C ASP A 55 -11.09 4.01 14.74
N LEU A 56 -10.13 4.25 13.83
CA LEU A 56 -8.74 4.54 14.18
C LEU A 56 -8.62 5.77 15.08
N LEU A 57 -9.35 6.86 14.78
CA LEU A 57 -9.34 8.07 15.59
C LEU A 57 -10.00 7.90 16.97
N ALA A 58 -10.87 6.90 17.13
CA ALA A 58 -11.46 6.55 18.42
C ALA A 58 -10.54 5.66 19.27
N MET A 59 -9.49 5.08 18.68
CA MET A 59 -8.50 4.29 19.41
C MET A 59 -7.58 5.19 20.22
N LYS A 60 -7.04 4.63 21.31
CA LYS A 60 -6.00 5.31 22.07
C LYS A 60 -4.72 5.35 21.25
N PRO A 61 -3.95 6.46 21.32
CA PRO A 61 -2.63 6.52 20.74
C PRO A 61 -1.77 5.32 21.17
N SER A 62 -0.99 4.78 20.24
CA SER A 62 -0.12 3.63 20.53
C SER A 62 1.04 4.03 21.46
N GLY A 63 1.55 5.26 21.31
CA GLY A 63 2.75 5.74 21.99
C GLY A 63 4.03 5.03 21.58
N LEU A 64 3.97 4.15 20.57
CA LEU A 64 5.12 3.42 20.07
C LEU A 64 5.95 4.31 19.14
N THR A 65 7.27 4.15 19.20
CA THR A 65 8.18 4.64 18.17
C THR A 65 8.03 3.81 16.89
N TRP A 66 8.50 4.35 15.76
CA TRP A 66 8.49 3.63 14.49
C TRP A 66 9.22 2.29 14.58
N GLU A 67 10.39 2.28 15.24
CA GLU A 67 11.17 1.07 15.49
C GLU A 67 10.37 0.03 16.29
N GLU A 68 9.67 0.46 17.35
CA GLU A 68 8.83 -0.45 18.14
C GLU A 68 7.67 -1.02 17.32
N CYS A 69 7.02 -0.22 16.47
CA CYS A 69 6.01 -0.72 15.53
C CYS A 69 6.59 -1.83 14.63
N CYS A 70 7.78 -1.61 14.07
CA CYS A 70 8.48 -2.55 13.21
C CYS A 70 8.83 -3.87 13.93
N LEU A 71 9.46 -3.81 15.10
CA LEU A 71 9.84 -5.00 15.88
C LEU A 71 8.62 -5.77 16.40
N ARG A 72 7.56 -5.05 16.82
CA ARG A 72 6.30 -5.67 17.23
C ARG A 72 5.62 -6.37 16.07
N ARG A 73 5.54 -5.75 14.90
CA ARG A 73 4.96 -6.38 13.71
C ARG A 73 5.71 -7.65 13.31
N ALA A 74 7.04 -7.61 13.31
CA ALA A 74 7.85 -8.80 13.07
C ALA A 74 7.53 -9.92 14.08
N SER A 75 7.39 -9.58 15.37
CA SER A 75 6.99 -10.53 16.42
C SER A 75 5.60 -11.12 16.17
N ASP A 76 4.64 -10.29 15.73
CA ASP A 76 3.27 -10.74 15.48
C ASP A 76 3.17 -11.69 14.28
N LEU A 77 3.97 -11.47 13.23
CA LEU A 77 4.09 -12.40 12.11
C LEU A 77 4.67 -13.76 12.54
N LEU A 78 5.61 -13.77 13.48
CA LEU A 78 6.18 -15.00 14.03
C LEU A 78 5.17 -15.80 14.87
N LYS A 79 4.27 -15.11 15.59
CA LYS A 79 3.20 -15.75 16.39
C LYS A 79 2.20 -16.53 15.54
N LEU A 80 2.16 -16.29 14.22
CA LEU A 80 1.30 -17.05 13.30
C LEU A 80 1.77 -18.50 13.09
N LYS A 81 2.98 -18.86 13.55
CA LYS A 81 3.52 -20.23 13.57
C LYS A 81 3.36 -20.96 12.23
N LYS A 82 3.80 -20.29 11.17
CA LYS A 82 3.80 -20.84 9.82
C LYS A 82 5.00 -21.76 9.61
N ASP A 83 4.82 -22.71 8.71
CA ASP A 83 5.88 -23.66 8.32
C ASP A 83 6.82 -23.03 7.28
N ARG A 84 6.30 -22.09 6.49
CA ARG A 84 7.02 -21.36 5.45
C ARG A 84 6.63 -19.89 5.44
N TYR A 85 7.62 -19.03 5.28
CA TYR A 85 7.43 -17.60 5.09
C TYR A 85 8.06 -17.16 3.76
N TYR A 86 7.25 -16.59 2.89
CA TYR A 86 7.67 -15.98 1.64
C TYR A 86 7.76 -14.47 1.83
N ILE A 87 8.95 -13.88 1.87
CA ILE A 87 9.13 -12.46 2.16
C ILE A 87 9.52 -11.73 0.88
N SER A 88 8.75 -10.73 0.46
CA SER A 88 9.09 -9.93 -0.71
C SER A 88 10.26 -8.99 -0.42
N TYR A 89 11.24 -8.96 -1.32
CA TYR A 89 12.34 -8.00 -1.29
C TYR A 89 12.41 -7.25 -2.62
N SER A 90 12.13 -5.95 -2.58
CA SER A 90 12.22 -5.06 -3.74
C SER A 90 13.57 -4.35 -3.85
N GLY A 91 14.43 -4.41 -2.83
CA GLY A 91 15.62 -3.56 -2.72
C GLY A 91 15.34 -2.22 -2.03
N GLY A 92 14.11 -1.72 -2.15
CA GLY A 92 13.67 -0.47 -1.54
C GLY A 92 13.60 -0.48 -0.01
N ILE A 93 13.47 0.72 0.56
CA ILE A 93 13.53 0.96 2.01
C ILE A 93 12.46 0.16 2.78
N ASP A 94 11.24 0.08 2.26
CA ASP A 94 10.12 -0.60 2.91
C ASP A 94 10.39 -2.10 3.12
N SER A 95 10.79 -2.78 2.05
CA SER A 95 11.12 -4.21 2.12
C SER A 95 12.39 -4.48 2.94
N THR A 96 13.36 -3.56 2.90
CA THR A 96 14.57 -3.61 3.71
C THR A 96 14.24 -3.50 5.20
N VAL A 97 13.39 -2.54 5.59
CA VAL A 97 12.94 -2.36 6.98
C VAL A 97 12.20 -3.60 7.47
N ALA A 98 11.30 -4.17 6.66
CA ALA A 98 10.60 -5.39 7.01
C ALA A 98 11.57 -6.55 7.31
N ILE A 99 12.56 -6.78 6.44
CA ILE A 99 13.56 -7.84 6.62
C ILE A 99 14.45 -7.57 7.82
N VAL A 100 14.96 -6.34 8.00
CA VAL A 100 15.77 -5.98 9.18
C VAL A 100 15.00 -6.23 10.47
N SER A 101 13.71 -5.90 10.50
CA SER A 101 12.85 -6.13 11.66
C SER A 101 12.71 -7.62 11.97
N ILE A 102 12.56 -8.46 10.94
CA ILE A 102 12.52 -9.92 11.06
C ILE A 102 13.86 -10.45 11.59
N LEU A 103 14.98 -10.07 10.98
CA LEU A 103 16.33 -10.49 11.38
C LEU A 103 16.67 -10.14 12.84
N ARG A 104 16.17 -8.99 13.32
CA ARG A 104 16.39 -8.54 14.70
C ARG A 104 15.51 -9.24 15.74
N THR A 105 14.42 -9.86 15.31
CA THR A 105 13.37 -10.34 16.22
C THR A 105 13.24 -11.86 16.21
N TRP A 106 13.45 -12.51 15.07
CA TRP A 106 13.18 -13.93 14.91
C TRP A 106 14.36 -14.80 15.35
N PRO A 107 14.11 -15.93 16.03
CA PRO A 107 15.15 -16.93 16.30
C PRO A 107 15.75 -17.51 15.02
N ALA A 108 17.01 -17.94 15.08
CA ALA A 108 17.72 -18.53 13.94
C ALA A 108 16.99 -19.73 13.31
N GLU A 109 16.30 -20.55 14.12
CA GLU A 109 15.52 -21.69 13.62
C GLU A 109 14.31 -21.25 12.78
N ASP A 110 13.67 -20.13 13.12
CA ASP A 110 12.55 -19.59 12.36
C ASP A 110 13.02 -18.88 11.08
N LEU A 111 14.23 -18.30 11.08
CA LEU A 111 14.84 -17.74 9.85
C LEU A 111 15.05 -18.81 8.77
N LYS A 112 15.26 -20.08 9.13
CA LYS A 112 15.38 -21.20 8.16
C LYS A 112 14.08 -21.47 7.38
N LYS A 113 12.95 -20.95 7.86
CA LYS A 113 11.64 -21.07 7.20
C LYS A 113 11.42 -19.98 6.15
N ILE A 114 12.34 -19.04 6.00
CA ILE A 114 12.20 -17.92 5.07
C ILE A 114 12.68 -18.32 3.67
N THR A 115 11.89 -17.94 2.67
CA THR A 115 12.29 -17.86 1.26
C THR A 115 12.06 -16.43 0.80
N ILE A 116 13.08 -15.79 0.22
CA ILE A 116 12.95 -14.41 -0.27
C ILE A 116 12.38 -14.40 -1.69
N LEU A 117 11.39 -13.56 -1.94
CA LEU A 117 10.81 -13.32 -3.25
C LEU A 117 11.39 -12.03 -3.83
N MET A 118 12.19 -12.10 -4.90
CA MET A 118 12.89 -10.93 -5.46
C MET A 118 13.04 -11.00 -6.97
N SER A 119 13.52 -9.93 -7.60
CA SER A 119 13.94 -9.91 -9.00
C SER A 119 15.40 -9.45 -9.12
N HIS A 120 15.92 -9.41 -10.35
CA HIS A 120 17.24 -8.82 -10.58
C HIS A 120 17.29 -7.34 -10.19
N GLN A 121 16.21 -6.60 -10.47
CA GLN A 121 16.07 -5.19 -10.11
C GLN A 121 16.18 -4.97 -8.59
N SER A 122 15.70 -5.92 -7.78
CA SER A 122 15.85 -5.85 -6.32
C SER A 122 17.31 -5.83 -5.87
N ILE A 123 18.19 -6.51 -6.61
CA ILE A 123 19.64 -6.54 -6.34
C ILE A 123 20.28 -5.24 -6.81
N GLU A 124 19.90 -4.76 -8.01
CA GLU A 124 20.41 -3.49 -8.55
C GLU A 124 20.07 -2.29 -7.65
N GLU A 125 18.88 -2.28 -7.05
CA GLU A 125 18.42 -1.21 -6.18
C GLU A 125 19.17 -1.14 -4.84
N ASN A 126 19.53 -2.29 -4.27
CA ASN A 126 20.29 -2.34 -3.01
C ASN A 126 21.26 -3.54 -2.95
N PRO A 127 22.39 -3.44 -3.69
CA PRO A 127 23.32 -4.56 -3.85
C PRO A 127 24.07 -4.90 -2.56
N THR A 128 24.43 -3.88 -1.77
CA THR A 128 25.17 -4.09 -0.52
C THR A 128 24.34 -4.86 0.50
N PHE A 129 23.07 -4.51 0.68
CA PHE A 129 22.19 -5.26 1.58
C PHE A 129 21.95 -6.68 1.07
N PHE A 130 21.86 -6.86 -0.25
CA PHE A 130 21.74 -8.19 -0.82
C PHE A 130 22.94 -9.08 -0.46
N ASP A 131 24.15 -8.60 -0.73
CA ASP A 131 25.40 -9.35 -0.51
C ASP A 131 25.65 -9.66 0.97
N GLN A 132 25.24 -8.76 1.87
CA GLN A 132 25.51 -8.91 3.30
C GLN A 132 24.44 -9.72 4.04
N HIS A 133 23.18 -9.65 3.61
CA HIS A 133 22.05 -10.15 4.41
C HIS A 133 21.09 -11.05 3.66
N ILE A 134 20.94 -10.90 2.34
CA ILE A 134 19.90 -11.60 1.57
C ILE A 134 20.43 -12.87 0.91
N CYS A 135 21.66 -12.85 0.38
CA CYS A 135 22.20 -13.94 -0.43
C CYS A 135 22.36 -15.28 0.32
N GLN A 136 22.24 -15.26 1.65
CA GLN A 136 22.24 -16.45 2.52
C GLN A 136 20.89 -17.18 2.56
N PHE A 137 19.80 -16.55 2.11
CA PHE A 137 18.48 -17.15 2.07
C PHE A 137 18.20 -17.84 0.74
N PRO A 138 17.38 -18.91 0.72
CA PRO A 138 16.76 -19.37 -0.52
C PRO A 138 15.94 -18.24 -1.14
N PHE A 139 16.01 -18.07 -2.45
CA PHE A 139 15.22 -17.07 -3.16
C PHE A 139 14.46 -17.64 -4.35
N ARG A 140 13.35 -16.99 -4.69
CA ARG A 140 12.53 -17.25 -5.88
C ARG A 140 12.22 -15.93 -6.58
N HIS A 141 11.88 -16.03 -7.86
CA HIS A 141 11.46 -14.85 -8.61
C HIS A 141 10.13 -14.32 -8.07
N TYR A 142 10.05 -13.01 -7.82
CA TYR A 142 8.91 -12.37 -7.15
C TYR A 142 7.56 -12.60 -7.84
N VAL A 143 7.53 -12.67 -9.17
CA VAL A 143 6.29 -12.86 -9.96
C VAL A 143 6.00 -14.33 -10.25
N LEU A 144 7.03 -15.15 -10.40
CA LEU A 144 6.84 -16.51 -10.90
C LEU A 144 6.53 -17.43 -9.73
N GLY A 145 5.39 -18.11 -9.82
CA GLY A 145 5.00 -19.10 -8.84
C GLY A 145 4.23 -18.57 -7.64
N ILE A 146 3.74 -17.31 -7.67
CA ILE A 146 2.99 -16.73 -6.53
C ILE A 146 1.77 -17.60 -6.20
N SER A 147 1.05 -18.07 -7.22
CA SER A 147 -0.12 -18.93 -7.05
C SER A 147 0.22 -20.18 -6.23
N GLU A 148 1.32 -20.86 -6.57
CA GLU A 148 1.82 -22.05 -5.90
C GLU A 148 2.23 -21.76 -4.45
N GLN A 149 2.85 -20.60 -4.21
CA GLN A 149 3.27 -20.16 -2.88
C GLN A 149 2.06 -19.84 -1.98
N LEU A 150 0.96 -19.35 -2.56
CA LEU A 150 -0.26 -19.05 -1.83
C LEU A 150 -1.10 -20.28 -1.51
N ILE A 151 -1.08 -21.31 -2.35
CA ILE A 151 -1.81 -22.56 -2.05
C ILE A 151 -1.03 -23.50 -1.15
N GLU A 152 0.25 -23.23 -0.89
CA GLU A 152 1.07 -24.02 0.03
C GLU A 152 0.44 -24.02 1.43
N GLU A 153 0.29 -25.22 1.98
CA GLU A 153 -0.35 -25.39 3.28
C GLU A 153 0.50 -24.74 4.38
N ASN A 154 -0.16 -24.00 5.27
CA ASN A 154 0.46 -23.29 6.38
C ASN A 154 1.65 -22.38 6.00
N ALA A 155 1.64 -21.85 4.77
CA ALA A 155 2.57 -20.81 4.34
C ALA A 155 1.99 -19.40 4.55
N LEU A 156 2.86 -18.40 4.58
CA LEU A 156 2.49 -17.00 4.56
C LEU A 156 3.40 -16.19 3.66
N LEU A 157 2.81 -15.38 2.79
CA LEU A 157 3.50 -14.37 2.03
C LEU A 157 3.41 -13.03 2.76
N VAL A 158 4.57 -12.41 2.96
CA VAL A 158 4.69 -11.09 3.57
C VAL A 158 5.22 -10.10 2.54
N SER A 159 4.44 -9.07 2.24
CA SER A 159 4.84 -7.99 1.34
C SER A 159 5.39 -6.76 2.10
N GLY A 160 6.23 -5.97 1.45
CA GLY A 160 6.67 -4.65 1.93
C GLY A 160 5.70 -3.51 1.59
N GLU A 161 4.51 -3.82 1.09
CA GLU A 161 3.50 -2.84 0.66
C GLU A 161 3.00 -1.95 1.80
N LEU A 162 2.23 -0.90 1.50
CA LEU A 162 1.63 0.04 2.48
C LEU A 162 2.59 0.96 3.24
N GLY A 163 3.92 0.85 3.06
CA GLY A 163 4.87 1.82 3.62
C GLY A 163 4.58 3.22 3.08
N ASP A 164 4.49 3.38 1.76
CA ASP A 164 4.09 4.64 1.13
C ASP A 164 2.81 5.25 1.72
N GLN A 165 1.77 4.44 1.95
CA GLN A 165 0.50 4.95 2.50
C GLN A 165 0.66 5.57 3.89
N LEU A 166 1.70 5.21 4.63
CA LEU A 166 2.00 5.79 5.94
C LEU A 166 2.76 7.12 5.84
N PHE A 167 3.54 7.36 4.78
CA PHE A 167 4.42 8.54 4.68
C PHE A 167 3.99 9.54 3.61
N GLY A 168 3.65 9.09 2.40
CA GLY A 168 3.47 9.96 1.25
C GLY A 168 2.73 9.28 0.11
N SER A 169 3.03 9.66 -1.14
CA SER A 169 2.45 9.02 -2.33
C SER A 169 3.45 9.04 -3.45
N ASP A 170 3.49 7.97 -4.25
CA ASP A 170 4.21 7.88 -5.52
C ASP A 170 3.93 9.04 -6.49
N ILE A 171 2.70 9.58 -6.49
CA ILE A 171 2.34 10.80 -7.24
C ILE A 171 3.30 11.96 -6.93
N LEU A 172 3.72 12.09 -5.67
CA LEU A 172 4.60 13.17 -5.23
C LEU A 172 6.01 13.02 -5.78
N MET A 173 6.48 11.79 -6.03
CA MET A 173 7.77 11.55 -6.68
C MET A 173 7.77 12.14 -8.10
N SER A 174 6.73 11.84 -8.89
CA SER A 174 6.58 12.43 -10.23
C SER A 174 6.43 13.96 -10.18
N ALA A 175 5.77 14.49 -9.15
CA ALA A 175 5.65 15.92 -8.94
C ALA A 175 7.02 16.57 -8.66
N CYS A 176 7.84 15.98 -7.79
CA CYS A 176 9.18 16.48 -7.50
C CYS A 176 10.08 16.43 -8.74
N GLU A 177 10.04 15.35 -9.52
CA GLU A 177 10.81 15.25 -10.77
C GLU A 177 10.45 16.35 -11.78
N ALA A 178 9.16 16.69 -11.88
CA ALA A 178 8.67 17.66 -12.86
C ALA A 178 8.75 19.11 -12.40
N PHE A 179 8.56 19.37 -11.10
CA PHE A 179 8.40 20.72 -10.55
C PHE A 179 9.44 21.09 -9.49
N GLY A 180 10.23 20.15 -9.00
CA GLY A 180 11.16 20.30 -7.88
C GLY A 180 10.50 20.11 -6.51
N ASP A 181 11.30 19.79 -5.50
CA ASP A 181 10.85 19.42 -4.14
C ASP A 181 10.02 20.49 -3.43
N GLN A 182 10.15 21.76 -3.81
CA GLN A 182 9.37 22.85 -3.24
C GLN A 182 7.86 22.66 -3.46
N VAL A 183 7.47 21.93 -4.52
CA VAL A 183 6.05 21.65 -4.83
C VAL A 183 5.36 20.94 -3.66
N LEU A 184 6.11 20.15 -2.88
CA LEU A 184 5.60 19.43 -1.70
C LEU A 184 5.07 20.37 -0.62
N ARG A 185 5.63 21.59 -0.54
CA ARG A 185 5.32 22.60 0.49
C ARG A 185 4.35 23.68 0.01
N GLU A 186 4.01 23.69 -1.28
CA GLU A 186 3.06 24.64 -1.85
C GLU A 186 1.63 24.40 -1.34
N ASP A 187 0.82 25.46 -1.34
CA ASP A 187 -0.62 25.36 -1.02
C ASP A 187 -1.28 24.30 -1.90
N TYR A 188 -1.87 23.30 -1.26
CA TYR A 188 -2.43 22.14 -1.96
C TYR A 188 -3.51 22.54 -2.97
N ARG A 189 -4.26 23.63 -2.75
CA ARG A 189 -5.32 24.08 -3.65
C ARG A 189 -4.76 24.59 -4.98
N ILE A 190 -3.49 25.00 -4.98
CA ILE A 190 -2.77 25.46 -6.18
C ILE A 190 -1.99 24.30 -6.81
N ALA A 191 -1.26 23.55 -5.99
CA ALA A 191 -0.35 22.51 -6.46
C ALA A 191 -1.08 21.22 -6.86
N ALA A 192 -2.07 20.76 -6.10
CA ALA A 192 -2.72 19.48 -6.36
C ALA A 192 -3.40 19.40 -7.73
N PRO A 193 -4.16 20.40 -8.22
CA PRO A 193 -4.69 20.37 -9.59
C PRO A 193 -3.60 20.23 -10.66
N LYS A 194 -2.45 20.93 -10.49
CA LYS A 194 -1.32 20.88 -11.44
C LYS A 194 -0.59 19.53 -11.40
N ILE A 195 -0.43 18.96 -10.22
CA ILE A 195 0.15 17.62 -10.04
C ILE A 195 -0.77 16.57 -10.65
N LEU A 196 -2.08 16.69 -10.43
CA LEU A 196 -3.07 15.85 -11.08
C LEU A 196 -2.99 16.00 -12.60
N ASP A 197 -2.91 17.23 -13.14
CA ASP A 197 -2.67 17.43 -14.58
C ASP A 197 -1.44 16.64 -15.04
N LEU A 198 -0.30 16.72 -14.33
CA LEU A 198 0.92 15.99 -14.69
C LEU A 198 0.70 14.47 -14.78
N VAL A 199 0.03 13.89 -13.79
CA VAL A 199 -0.25 12.44 -13.75
C VAL A 199 -1.23 12.04 -14.87
N LEU A 200 -2.12 12.96 -15.26
CA LEU A 200 -3.14 12.75 -16.29
C LEU A 200 -2.67 13.08 -17.71
N ARG A 201 -1.58 13.84 -17.88
CA ARG A 201 -1.07 14.46 -19.14
C ARG A 201 -0.79 13.50 -20.29
N ARG A 202 -0.93 12.19 -20.11
CA ARG A 202 -0.91 11.23 -21.21
C ARG A 202 -2.12 11.34 -22.15
N ARG A 203 -3.13 12.19 -21.89
CA ARG A 203 -4.25 12.48 -22.83
C ARG A 203 -4.68 13.96 -22.79
N ALA A 204 -4.89 14.52 -23.98
CA ALA A 204 -4.98 15.95 -24.27
C ALA A 204 -6.26 16.67 -23.78
N ASP A 205 -7.16 15.98 -23.07
CA ASP A 205 -8.52 16.42 -22.76
C ASP A 205 -8.88 16.41 -21.27
N LYS A 206 -7.98 15.95 -20.39
CA LYS A 206 -8.29 15.78 -18.96
C LYS A 206 -7.62 16.84 -18.08
N ALA A 207 -8.45 17.57 -17.33
CA ALA A 207 -8.01 18.55 -16.34
C ALA A 207 -8.00 17.92 -14.93
N GLY A 208 -6.90 18.10 -14.22
CA GLY A 208 -6.71 17.70 -12.83
C GLY A 208 -7.60 18.47 -11.86
N ARG A 209 -8.13 19.63 -12.27
CA ARG A 209 -9.04 20.43 -11.45
C ARG A 209 -10.37 19.71 -11.13
N PRO A 210 -11.12 19.14 -12.09
CA PRO A 210 -12.28 18.28 -11.80
C PRO A 210 -11.99 17.13 -10.83
N ILE A 211 -10.83 16.46 -10.96
CA ILE A 211 -10.45 15.37 -10.05
C ILE A 211 -10.17 15.92 -8.66
N PHE A 212 -9.42 17.03 -8.57
CA PHE A 212 -9.20 17.74 -7.33
C PHE A 212 -10.52 18.09 -6.65
N ASP A 213 -11.44 18.76 -7.35
CA ASP A 213 -12.73 19.20 -6.78
C ASP A 213 -13.57 18.01 -6.32
N HIS A 214 -13.48 16.86 -6.99
CA HIS A 214 -14.15 15.62 -6.59
C HIS A 214 -13.61 15.03 -5.29
N PHE A 215 -12.29 14.98 -5.13
CA PHE A 215 -11.68 14.43 -3.92
C PHE A 215 -11.52 15.47 -2.81
N HIS A 216 -11.54 16.77 -3.11
CA HIS A 216 -11.25 17.83 -2.17
C HIS A 216 -12.05 17.73 -0.85
N PRO A 217 -13.33 17.37 -0.81
CA PRO A 217 -14.09 17.31 0.45
C PRO A 217 -13.55 16.30 1.47
N ILE A 218 -12.66 15.36 1.10
CA ILE A 218 -12.00 14.47 2.07
C ILE A 218 -11.19 15.24 3.13
N VAL A 219 -10.78 16.48 2.84
CA VAL A 219 -10.00 17.30 3.79
C VAL A 219 -10.82 17.66 5.03
N GLU A 220 -12.14 17.72 4.92
CA GLU A 220 -13.05 18.05 6.04
C GLU A 220 -13.12 16.93 7.09
N GLU A 221 -12.67 15.72 6.73
CA GLU A 221 -12.59 14.57 7.64
C GLU A 221 -11.16 14.32 8.13
N CYS A 222 -10.19 15.13 7.74
CA CYS A 222 -8.84 15.05 8.27
C CYS A 222 -8.80 15.61 9.70
N PRO A 223 -8.22 14.89 10.68
CA PRO A 223 -8.05 15.40 12.03
C PRO A 223 -6.97 16.51 12.12
N PHE A 224 -6.24 16.76 11.03
CA PHE A 224 -5.16 17.75 10.96
C PHE A 224 -5.41 18.80 9.87
N PRO A 225 -4.89 20.03 10.02
CA PRO A 225 -4.98 21.03 8.96
C PRO A 225 -4.19 20.61 7.72
N ILE A 226 -4.88 20.35 6.61
CA ILE A 226 -4.27 20.13 5.29
C ILE A 226 -3.84 21.48 4.72
N ARG A 227 -2.53 21.70 4.56
CA ARG A 227 -1.96 22.97 4.09
C ARG A 227 -1.17 22.82 2.81
N THR A 228 -0.39 21.76 2.72
CA THR A 228 0.57 21.53 1.65
C THR A 228 0.11 20.44 0.69
N SER A 229 0.65 20.41 -0.52
CA SER A 229 0.38 19.33 -1.47
C SER A 229 0.75 17.97 -0.90
N HIS A 230 1.85 17.90 -0.12
CA HIS A 230 2.22 16.70 0.63
C HIS A 230 1.10 16.25 1.56
N ASP A 231 0.56 17.13 2.40
CA ASP A 231 -0.54 16.80 3.32
C ASP A 231 -1.74 16.22 2.57
N PHE A 232 -2.14 16.87 1.47
CA PHE A 232 -3.29 16.45 0.68
C PHE A 232 -3.10 15.06 0.06
N PHE A 233 -1.96 14.83 -0.60
CA PHE A 233 -1.72 13.55 -1.26
C PHE A 233 -1.39 12.42 -0.29
N TRP A 234 -0.74 12.71 0.85
CA TRP A 234 -0.64 11.74 1.95
C TRP A 234 -2.04 11.36 2.45
N TRP A 235 -2.90 12.34 2.75
CA TRP A 235 -4.24 12.07 3.26
C TRP A 235 -5.09 11.29 2.25
N TYR A 236 -5.02 11.66 0.98
CA TYR A 236 -5.63 10.90 -0.11
C TYR A 236 -5.11 9.46 -0.14
N ASN A 237 -3.79 9.26 -0.14
CA ASN A 237 -3.19 7.94 -0.25
C ASN A 237 -3.54 7.06 0.96
N PHE A 238 -3.41 7.61 2.17
CA PHE A 238 -3.78 6.96 3.41
C PHE A 238 -5.26 6.57 3.40
N THR A 239 -6.18 7.47 3.06
CA THR A 239 -7.62 7.21 3.24
C THR A 239 -8.32 6.52 2.07
N GLN A 240 -7.79 6.66 0.85
CA GLN A 240 -8.47 6.19 -0.37
C GLN A 240 -7.77 4.98 -1.00
N LYS A 241 -6.46 4.81 -0.81
CA LYS A 241 -5.66 3.78 -1.50
C LYS A 241 -5.30 2.57 -0.64
N TRP A 242 -5.48 2.65 0.69
CA TRP A 242 -5.07 1.60 1.63
C TRP A 242 -5.50 0.20 1.19
N GLN A 243 -6.81 -0.02 1.02
CA GLN A 243 -7.31 -1.35 0.70
C GLN A 243 -6.87 -1.85 -0.68
N HIS A 244 -6.81 -0.97 -1.67
CA HIS A 244 -6.30 -1.34 -2.98
C HIS A 244 -4.85 -1.82 -2.87
N VAL A 245 -3.99 -1.04 -2.19
CA VAL A 245 -2.57 -1.38 -2.07
C VAL A 245 -2.35 -2.62 -1.21
N ARG A 246 -3.14 -2.79 -0.14
CA ARG A 246 -3.14 -4.01 0.69
C ARG A 246 -3.33 -5.29 -0.13
N TYR A 247 -4.17 -5.24 -1.17
CA TYR A 247 -4.54 -6.40 -1.97
C TYR A 247 -3.98 -6.39 -3.38
N ARG A 248 -3.28 -5.33 -3.83
CA ARG A 248 -2.78 -5.24 -5.23
C ARG A 248 -1.81 -6.35 -5.58
N PHE A 249 -1.12 -6.91 -4.59
CA PHE A 249 -0.28 -8.08 -4.78
C PHE A 249 -1.08 -9.30 -5.30
N LEU A 250 -2.36 -9.41 -4.91
CA LEU A 250 -3.27 -10.44 -5.43
C LEU A 250 -3.62 -10.23 -6.91
N GLU A 251 -3.32 -9.08 -7.53
CA GLU A 251 -3.51 -8.89 -8.98
C GLU A 251 -2.53 -9.70 -9.82
N MET A 252 -1.43 -10.11 -9.20
CA MET A 252 -0.34 -10.87 -9.82
C MET A 252 -0.60 -12.38 -9.81
N ILE A 253 -1.72 -12.82 -9.21
CA ILE A 253 -2.07 -14.24 -9.05
C ILE A 253 -3.05 -14.68 -10.13
N ASP A 254 -3.13 -15.99 -10.36
CA ASP A 254 -4.09 -16.55 -11.31
C ASP A 254 -5.54 -16.26 -10.85
N TRP A 255 -6.38 -15.82 -11.79
CA TRP A 255 -7.78 -15.44 -11.56
C TRP A 255 -8.65 -16.59 -11.03
N ASN A 256 -8.20 -17.84 -11.21
CA ASN A 256 -8.89 -19.02 -10.71
C ASN A 256 -8.63 -19.31 -9.22
N LEU A 257 -7.80 -18.52 -8.54
CA LEU A 257 -7.51 -18.72 -7.13
C LEU A 257 -8.69 -18.30 -6.24
N ASP A 258 -8.99 -19.17 -5.27
CA ASP A 258 -10.05 -18.97 -4.29
C ASP A 258 -9.69 -17.81 -3.33
N ALA A 259 -10.66 -16.95 -3.04
CA ALA A 259 -10.51 -15.82 -2.12
C ALA A 259 -10.01 -16.22 -0.72
N ARG A 260 -10.21 -17.48 -0.31
CA ARG A 260 -9.67 -18.01 0.96
C ARG A 260 -8.15 -17.86 1.08
N TYR A 261 -7.43 -17.92 -0.04
CA TYR A 261 -5.97 -17.77 -0.08
C TYR A 261 -5.50 -16.33 0.13
N GLY A 262 -6.40 -15.34 0.05
CA GLY A 262 -6.08 -13.95 0.37
C GLY A 262 -5.58 -13.78 1.81
N SER A 263 -6.01 -14.64 2.74
CA SER A 263 -5.52 -14.67 4.12
C SER A 263 -4.06 -15.10 4.25
N HIS A 264 -3.49 -15.73 3.21
CA HIS A 264 -2.08 -16.11 3.16
C HIS A 264 -1.18 -14.96 2.70
N VAL A 265 -1.74 -13.80 2.36
CA VAL A 265 -0.99 -12.57 2.10
C VAL A 265 -1.16 -11.63 3.29
N GLN A 266 -0.03 -11.20 3.83
CA GLN A 266 0.05 -10.17 4.85
C GLN A 266 0.96 -9.08 4.33
N THR A 267 0.55 -7.83 4.51
CA THR A 267 1.45 -6.71 4.24
C THR A 267 2.13 -6.32 5.55
N PHE A 268 3.44 -6.08 5.53
CA PHE A 268 4.21 -5.79 6.75
C PHE A 268 3.63 -4.54 7.45
N PHE A 269 3.42 -3.46 6.71
CA PHE A 269 2.92 -2.19 7.24
C PHE A 269 1.40 -2.15 7.53
N ASP A 270 0.69 -3.26 7.29
CA ASP A 270 -0.73 -3.42 7.59
C ASP A 270 -0.97 -3.77 9.06
N SER A 271 -0.74 -2.80 9.95
CA SER A 271 -1.09 -2.92 11.36
C SER A 271 -1.70 -1.62 11.88
N VAL A 272 -2.57 -1.75 12.89
CA VAL A 272 -3.15 -0.59 13.58
C VAL A 272 -2.06 0.29 14.18
N ASP A 273 -0.98 -0.29 14.73
CA ASP A 273 0.11 0.48 15.34
C ASP A 273 0.78 1.41 14.33
N PHE A 274 1.04 0.94 13.10
CA PHE A 274 1.61 1.78 12.05
C PHE A 274 0.66 2.90 11.63
N GLN A 275 -0.62 2.59 11.48
CA GLN A 275 -1.63 3.58 11.12
C GLN A 275 -1.77 4.67 12.18
N LEU A 276 -1.79 4.28 13.47
CA LEU A 276 -1.79 5.21 14.59
C LEU A 276 -0.51 6.03 14.62
N TRP A 277 0.67 5.41 14.41
CA TRP A 277 1.93 6.14 14.31
C TRP A 277 1.91 7.22 13.23
N SER A 278 1.40 6.91 12.03
CA SER A 278 1.31 7.86 10.91
C SER A 278 0.37 9.03 11.22
N LEU A 279 -0.73 8.78 11.93
CA LEU A 279 -1.64 9.82 12.41
C LEU A 279 -0.98 10.68 13.50
N GLU A 280 -0.37 10.07 14.51
CA GLU A 280 0.25 10.75 15.65
C GLU A 280 1.47 11.59 15.28
N ASN A 281 2.19 11.20 14.23
CA ASN A 281 3.44 11.81 13.80
C ASN A 281 3.28 12.50 12.44
N HIS A 282 2.15 13.18 12.22
CA HIS A 282 1.87 13.85 10.95
C HIS A 282 3.00 14.80 10.51
N ASP A 283 3.62 15.47 11.48
CA ASP A 283 4.70 16.44 11.33
C ASP A 283 6.09 15.82 11.07
N LYS A 284 6.25 14.51 11.22
CA LYS A 284 7.56 13.81 11.08
C LYS A 284 7.68 12.99 9.80
N LYS A 285 6.69 13.09 8.92
CA LYS A 285 6.69 12.42 7.61
C LYS A 285 7.33 13.30 6.56
#